data_AF-A0A4R6XXY7-F1
#
_entry.id   AF-A0A4R6XXY7-F1
#
_cell.length_a   1.000
_cell.length_b   1.000
_cell.length_c   1.000
_cell.angle_alpha   90.00
_cell.angle_beta   90.00
_cell.angle_gamma   90.00
#
_symmetry.space_group_name_H-M   'P 1'
#
loop_
_entity.id
_entity.type
_entity.pdbx_description
1 polymer ?
#
loop_
_entity_poly.entity_id
_entity_poly.type
_entity_poly.pdbx_seq_one_letter_code
_entity_poly.pdbx_strand_id
1 'polypeptide(L)'
;MKTTLICLMALLTMACQNQNNESKSAQNTTKACTKDLKICENGQSVGRDPSNQCAFFECPDIKMDGCAEDMKQCADGSFVYRDQEQQCHFKACPEDKADNQAAKKPMACTKDLKVCENGRSVGRDPYNQCEFPACGQPKKEPMMCTQEVKMCADGSYVGRDSYNNCAFSPCPEGESNLN
;
A
#
# COMPACT_ATOMS: atom_id res chain seq x y z
N MET A 1 -4.23 -66.87 79.23
CA MET A 1 -4.05 -65.41 79.19
C MET A 1 -2.63 -65.11 78.73
N LYS A 2 -2.49 -64.22 77.73
CA LYS A 2 -1.27 -63.48 77.36
C LYS A 2 -0.12 -64.25 76.65
N THR A 3 -0.27 -64.60 75.38
CA THR A 3 0.87 -64.89 74.47
C THR A 3 0.62 -64.51 72.99
N THR A 4 -0.21 -63.51 72.71
CA THR A 4 -0.47 -63.02 71.33
C THR A 4 -0.45 -61.51 71.28
N LEU A 5 0.62 -60.93 71.80
CA LEU A 5 0.99 -59.53 71.63
C LEU A 5 2.50 -59.56 71.36
N ILE A 6 3.01 -58.72 70.46
CA ILE A 6 4.42 -58.61 70.01
C ILE A 6 4.75 -59.31 68.66
N CYS A 7 3.85 -59.30 67.67
CA CYS A 7 4.25 -59.57 66.27
C CYS A 7 3.58 -58.65 65.24
N LEU A 8 3.21 -57.43 65.64
CA LEU A 8 2.49 -56.49 64.77
C LEU A 8 3.03 -55.05 64.82
N MET A 9 4.28 -54.86 65.23
CA MET A 9 4.96 -53.55 65.27
C MET A 9 6.35 -53.62 64.64
N ALA A 10 6.48 -54.24 63.46
CA ALA A 10 7.72 -54.27 62.68
C ALA A 10 7.48 -53.99 61.18
N LEU A 11 6.47 -53.19 60.84
CA LEU A 11 6.17 -52.75 59.46
C LEU A 11 5.83 -51.24 59.40
N LEU A 12 6.53 -50.42 60.17
CA LEU A 12 6.58 -48.98 59.95
C LEU A 12 8.03 -48.52 60.00
N THR A 13 8.63 -48.34 58.83
CA THR A 13 9.64 -47.30 58.48
C THR A 13 10.35 -47.70 57.17
N MET A 14 9.58 -47.81 56.08
CA MET A 14 10.17 -47.69 54.75
C MET A 14 10.41 -46.20 54.51
N ALA A 15 11.67 -45.81 54.59
CA ALA A 15 12.14 -44.45 54.35
C ALA A 15 11.86 -44.05 52.90
N CYS A 16 10.94 -43.10 52.68
CA CYS A 16 10.96 -42.28 51.48
C CYS A 16 12.17 -41.35 51.57
N GLN A 17 13.26 -41.69 50.90
CA GLN A 17 14.25 -40.71 50.50
C GLN A 17 13.60 -39.82 49.46
N ASN A 18 12.98 -38.73 49.94
CA ASN A 18 12.54 -37.62 49.11
C ASN A 18 13.82 -37.01 48.51
N GLN A 19 14.11 -37.36 47.25
CA GLN A 19 15.14 -36.67 46.49
C GLN A 19 14.65 -35.24 46.29
N ASN A 20 15.16 -34.34 47.13
CA ASN A 20 15.27 -32.93 46.83
C ASN A 20 16.10 -32.80 45.54
N ASN A 21 15.45 -33.01 44.40
CA ASN A 21 15.87 -32.41 43.16
C ASN A 21 15.63 -30.91 43.37
N GLU A 22 16.67 -30.24 43.87
CA GLU A 22 16.83 -28.81 43.67
C GLU A 22 16.79 -28.59 42.17
N SER A 23 15.58 -28.33 41.68
CA SER A 23 15.36 -27.56 40.48
C SER A 23 16.20 -26.29 40.64
N LYS A 24 17.40 -26.29 40.06
CA LYS A 24 17.99 -25.08 39.48
C LYS A 24 17.05 -24.63 38.36
N SER A 25 15.84 -24.23 38.75
CA SER A 25 15.05 -23.27 38.03
C SER A 25 15.94 -22.05 38.03
N ALA A 26 16.65 -21.86 36.92
CA ALA A 26 17.15 -20.56 36.54
C ALA A 26 15.97 -19.63 36.77
N GLN A 27 16.06 -18.86 37.86
CA GLN A 27 15.20 -17.73 38.08
C GLN A 27 15.53 -16.78 36.94
N ASN A 28 14.91 -17.03 35.78
CA ASN A 28 14.57 -16.03 34.80
C ASN A 28 13.48 -15.19 35.46
N THR A 29 13.85 -14.52 36.56
CA THR A 29 13.20 -13.31 37.01
C THR A 29 13.37 -12.38 35.83
N THR A 30 12.38 -12.37 34.94
CA THR A 30 12.27 -11.39 33.87
C THR A 30 12.34 -10.04 34.55
N LYS A 31 13.55 -9.46 34.53
CA LYS A 31 13.87 -8.23 35.23
C LYS A 31 13.01 -7.16 34.59
N ALA A 32 11.89 -6.86 35.24
CA ALA A 32 10.91 -5.95 34.69
C ALA A 32 11.50 -4.55 34.69
N CYS A 33 11.71 -4.00 33.50
CA CYS A 33 12.10 -2.61 33.34
C CYS A 33 10.86 -1.71 33.34
N THR A 34 11.07 -0.43 33.61
CA THR A 34 10.05 0.58 33.37
C THR A 34 9.75 0.66 31.86
N LYS A 35 8.51 1.02 31.51
CA LYS A 35 8.04 1.08 30.11
C LYS A 35 8.24 2.46 29.47
N ASP A 36 9.19 3.23 29.97
CA ASP A 36 9.56 4.52 29.41
C ASP A 36 10.29 4.37 28.08
N LEU A 37 10.12 5.37 27.22
CA LEU A 37 10.71 5.43 25.89
C LEU A 37 11.69 6.60 25.83
N LYS A 38 12.83 6.38 25.16
CA LYS A 38 13.77 7.44 24.77
C LYS A 38 13.53 7.78 23.31
N ILE A 39 13.34 9.06 23.01
CA ILE A 39 13.29 9.57 21.64
C ILE A 39 14.74 9.79 21.15
N CYS A 40 15.05 9.25 19.99
CA CYS A 40 16.32 9.39 19.30
C CYS A 40 16.36 10.67 18.46
N GLU A 41 17.56 11.11 18.03
CA GLU A 41 17.71 12.33 17.22
C GLU A 41 16.98 12.23 15.86
N ASN A 42 16.82 11.02 15.33
CA ASN A 42 16.05 10.73 14.11
C ASN A 42 14.53 10.63 14.34
N GLY A 43 14.04 10.89 15.57
CA GLY A 43 12.62 10.83 15.93
C GLY A 43 12.09 9.44 16.29
N GLN A 44 12.86 8.36 16.09
CA GLN A 44 12.45 7.01 16.50
C GLN A 44 12.48 6.87 18.02
N SER A 45 11.71 5.93 18.57
CA SER A 45 11.66 5.66 20.01
C SER A 45 12.26 4.29 20.35
N VAL A 46 13.09 4.24 21.39
CA VAL A 46 13.69 3.01 21.91
C VAL A 46 13.26 2.75 23.36
N GLY A 47 13.04 1.48 23.71
CA GLY A 47 12.69 1.05 25.07
C GLY A 47 13.91 0.62 25.89
N ARG A 48 13.67 0.03 27.06
CA ARG A 48 14.72 -0.54 27.94
C ARG A 48 15.01 -1.99 27.62
N ASP A 49 16.27 -2.39 27.72
CA ASP A 49 16.76 -3.75 27.56
C ASP A 49 16.81 -4.50 28.90
N PRO A 50 15.95 -5.52 29.14
CA PRO A 50 15.97 -6.33 30.35
C PRO A 50 17.28 -7.09 30.58
N SER A 51 18.02 -7.38 29.51
CA SER A 51 19.29 -8.12 29.54
C SER A 51 20.48 -7.20 29.87
N ASN A 52 20.37 -5.91 29.60
CA ASN A 52 21.42 -4.92 29.83
C ASN A 52 21.07 -3.94 30.96
N GLN A 53 20.74 -4.49 32.13
CA GLN A 53 20.43 -3.71 33.35
C GLN A 53 19.37 -2.62 33.15
N CYS A 54 18.40 -2.83 32.26
CA CYS A 54 17.37 -1.84 31.91
C CYS A 54 17.94 -0.53 31.31
N ALA A 55 19.14 -0.55 30.72
CA ALA A 55 19.60 0.53 29.85
C ALA A 55 18.68 0.68 28.64
N PHE A 56 18.59 1.88 28.05
CA PHE A 56 17.88 2.05 26.77
C PHE A 56 18.62 1.30 25.67
N PHE A 57 17.88 0.71 24.71
CA PHE A 57 18.49 0.23 23.47
C PHE A 57 19.19 1.37 22.75
N GLU A 58 20.26 1.05 22.01
CA GLU A 58 20.93 2.04 21.17
C GLU A 58 19.97 2.57 20.11
N CYS A 59 20.05 3.87 19.83
CA CYS A 59 19.31 4.46 18.74
C CYS A 59 19.83 3.88 17.44
N PRO A 60 18.98 3.32 16.57
CA PRO A 60 19.47 2.72 15.35
C PRO A 60 19.97 3.83 14.42
N ASP A 61 21.19 3.67 13.91
CA ASP A 61 21.83 4.56 12.94
C ASP A 61 21.24 4.38 11.53
N ILE A 62 19.91 4.27 11.44
CA ILE A 62 19.25 4.29 10.15
C ILE A 62 19.34 5.74 9.68
N LYS A 63 20.35 6.02 8.85
CA LYS A 63 20.25 7.10 7.87
C LYS A 63 19.01 6.75 7.07
N MET A 64 17.87 7.36 7.42
CA MET A 64 16.68 7.22 6.60
C MET A 64 17.07 7.79 5.25
N ASP A 65 17.26 6.92 4.26
CA ASP A 65 17.40 7.27 2.85
C ASP A 65 16.05 7.79 2.33
N GLY A 66 15.45 8.73 3.06
CA GLY A 66 14.09 9.17 2.92
C GLY A 66 13.94 10.59 3.42
N CYS A 67 12.99 11.28 2.81
CA CYS A 67 12.65 12.64 3.18
C CYS A 67 11.92 12.66 4.52
N ALA A 68 11.92 13.81 5.19
CA ALA A 68 11.05 14.00 6.34
C ALA A 68 9.59 13.66 5.97
N GLU A 69 8.88 12.97 6.86
CA GLU A 69 7.48 12.58 6.68
C GLU A 69 6.51 13.73 7.01
N ASP A 70 6.94 14.98 6.78
CA ASP A 70 6.10 16.15 6.96
C ASP A 70 5.14 16.34 5.78
N MET A 71 4.00 16.98 6.08
CA MET A 71 2.95 17.27 5.10
C MET A 71 2.79 18.77 4.95
N LYS A 72 2.56 19.22 3.72
CA LYS A 72 2.17 20.60 3.42
C LYS A 72 0.72 20.61 2.94
N GLN A 73 -0.10 21.46 3.56
CA GLN A 73 -1.46 21.72 3.09
C GLN A 73 -1.44 22.73 1.93
N CYS A 74 -2.16 22.42 0.86
CA CYS A 74 -2.37 23.25 -0.32
C CYS A 74 -3.59 24.18 -0.13
N ALA A 75 -3.77 25.16 -1.02
CA ALA A 75 -4.86 26.14 -0.90
C ALA A 75 -6.26 25.51 -1.15
N ASP A 76 -6.34 24.46 -1.96
CA ASP A 76 -7.54 23.60 -2.12
C ASP A 76 -7.86 22.75 -0.87
N GLY A 77 -7.00 22.77 0.14
CA GLY A 77 -7.10 21.97 1.36
C GLY A 77 -6.54 20.54 1.24
N SER A 78 -6.01 20.14 0.09
CA SER A 78 -5.29 18.86 -0.08
C SER A 78 -3.93 18.89 0.64
N PHE A 79 -3.28 17.72 0.75
CA PHE A 79 -1.97 17.58 1.37
C PHE A 79 -0.97 16.96 0.39
N VAL A 80 0.26 17.48 0.40
CA VAL A 80 1.40 16.98 -0.36
C VAL A 80 2.55 16.62 0.56
N TYR A 81 3.39 15.69 0.10
CA TYR A 81 4.54 15.14 0.83
C TYR A 81 5.83 15.45 0.06
N ARG A 82 6.97 15.23 0.70
CA ARG A 82 8.28 15.32 0.04
C ARG A 82 8.48 14.18 -0.95
N ASP A 83 9.12 14.49 -2.06
CA ASP A 83 9.47 13.54 -3.12
C ASP A 83 10.96 13.19 -3.05
N GLN A 84 11.27 11.90 -2.95
CA GLN A 84 12.65 11.41 -2.93
C GLN A 84 13.37 11.67 -4.26
N GLU A 85 12.65 11.65 -5.38
CA GLU A 85 13.21 11.89 -6.71
C GLU A 85 13.51 13.38 -6.93
N GLN A 86 12.80 14.27 -6.22
CA GLN A 86 13.00 15.72 -6.28
C GLN A 86 13.77 16.25 -5.08
N GLN A 87 14.81 15.53 -4.64
CA GLN A 87 15.70 15.96 -3.54
C GLN A 87 14.93 16.40 -2.28
N CYS A 88 13.85 15.69 -1.93
CA CYS A 88 13.02 15.99 -0.78
C CYS A 88 12.30 17.34 -0.80
N HIS A 89 12.08 17.93 -1.97
CA HIS A 89 11.11 19.00 -2.14
C HIS A 89 9.67 18.46 -2.01
N PHE A 90 8.76 19.29 -1.49
CA PHE A 90 7.34 18.96 -1.52
C PHE A 90 6.86 18.82 -2.97
N LYS A 91 6.08 17.78 -3.25
CA LYS A 91 5.35 17.67 -4.52
C LYS A 91 4.53 18.92 -4.76
N ALA A 92 4.45 19.35 -6.02
CA ALA A 92 3.60 20.47 -6.43
C ALA A 92 2.14 20.23 -6.04
N CYS A 93 1.42 21.29 -5.63
CA CYS A 93 0.01 21.19 -5.30
C CYS A 93 -0.81 20.84 -6.55
N PRO A 94 -2.00 20.22 -6.41
CA PRO A 94 -2.85 19.87 -7.56
C PRO A 94 -3.20 21.08 -8.43
N GLU A 95 -3.37 22.25 -7.81
CA GLU A 95 -3.63 23.52 -8.49
C GLU A 95 -2.44 23.98 -9.35
N ASP A 96 -1.21 23.72 -8.93
CA ASP A 96 0.01 24.08 -9.68
C ASP A 96 0.21 23.21 -10.94
N LYS A 97 -0.48 22.06 -11.03
CA LYS A 97 -0.42 21.16 -12.19
C LYS A 97 -1.46 21.49 -13.26
N ALA A 98 -2.31 22.50 -13.04
CA ALA A 98 -3.40 22.85 -13.95
C ALA A 98 -2.92 23.46 -15.29
N ASP A 99 -1.64 23.83 -15.41
CA ASP A 99 -1.19 24.67 -16.53
C ASP A 99 -0.70 23.92 -17.79
N ASN A 100 -0.73 22.58 -17.87
CA ASN A 100 -0.38 21.92 -19.15
C ASN A 100 -1.20 20.71 -19.58
N GLN A 101 -2.26 20.36 -18.84
CA GLN A 101 -3.36 19.54 -19.33
C GLN A 101 -4.48 19.68 -18.33
N ALA A 102 -5.21 20.80 -18.41
CA ALA A 102 -6.51 20.92 -17.79
C ALA A 102 -7.38 19.80 -18.35
N ALA A 103 -7.41 18.66 -17.65
CA ALA A 103 -8.39 17.61 -17.87
C ALA A 103 -9.74 18.29 -17.69
N LYS A 104 -10.36 18.64 -18.83
CA LYS A 104 -11.55 19.48 -18.87
C LYS A 104 -12.63 18.74 -18.09
N LYS A 105 -12.88 19.17 -16.86
CA LYS A 105 -13.81 18.47 -15.97
C LYS A 105 -15.19 18.44 -16.65
N PRO A 106 -15.83 17.28 -16.79
CA PRO A 106 -17.13 17.21 -17.43
C PRO A 106 -18.14 18.04 -16.63
N MET A 107 -18.84 18.96 -17.29
CA MET A 107 -19.94 19.71 -16.66
C MET A 107 -21.27 18.96 -16.77
N ALA A 108 -22.14 19.15 -15.79
CA ALA A 108 -23.48 18.59 -15.84
C ALA A 108 -24.32 19.34 -16.89
N CYS A 109 -24.81 18.61 -17.89
CA CYS A 109 -25.69 19.15 -18.94
C CYS A 109 -27.14 18.71 -18.75
N THR A 110 -28.06 19.47 -19.34
CA THR A 110 -29.43 19.01 -19.54
C THR A 110 -29.44 17.80 -20.49
N LYS A 111 -30.42 16.90 -20.31
CA LYS A 111 -30.55 15.65 -21.08
C LYS A 111 -31.38 15.82 -22.36
N ASP A 112 -31.44 17.03 -22.90
CA ASP A 112 -32.14 17.34 -24.14
C ASP A 112 -31.42 16.76 -25.36
N LEU A 113 -32.22 16.37 -26.36
CA LEU A 113 -31.75 15.78 -27.61
C LEU A 113 -32.10 16.74 -28.76
N LYS A 114 -31.14 16.95 -29.66
CA LYS A 114 -31.34 17.63 -30.94
C LYS A 114 -31.46 16.58 -32.04
N VAL A 115 -32.57 16.60 -32.77
CA VAL A 115 -32.78 15.75 -33.95
C VAL A 115 -32.15 16.42 -35.17
N CYS A 116 -31.35 15.65 -35.91
CA CYS A 116 -30.65 16.04 -37.12
C CYS A 116 -31.49 15.74 -38.36
N GLU A 117 -31.16 16.36 -39.50
CA GLU A 117 -31.90 16.20 -40.77
C GLU A 117 -31.92 14.74 -41.27
N ASN A 118 -30.91 13.94 -40.94
CA ASN A 118 -30.85 12.50 -41.23
C ASN A 118 -31.65 11.63 -40.24
N GLY A 119 -32.41 12.22 -39.33
CA GLY A 119 -33.17 11.53 -38.29
C GLY A 119 -32.36 11.09 -37.06
N ARG A 120 -31.03 11.25 -37.05
CA ARG A 120 -30.18 10.94 -35.88
C ARG A 120 -30.45 11.96 -34.76
N SER A 121 -30.32 11.55 -33.50
CA SER A 121 -30.35 12.47 -32.36
C SER A 121 -28.96 12.65 -31.73
N VAL A 122 -28.63 13.87 -31.34
CA VAL A 122 -27.41 14.21 -30.58
C VAL A 122 -27.77 14.86 -29.24
N GLY A 123 -27.08 14.50 -28.17
CA GLY A 123 -27.18 15.17 -26.87
C GLY A 123 -26.06 16.19 -26.67
N ARG A 124 -26.13 16.96 -25.59
CA ARG A 124 -25.11 17.95 -25.21
C ARG A 124 -23.78 17.29 -24.82
N ASP A 125 -22.67 17.95 -25.13
CA ASP A 125 -21.31 17.49 -24.80
C ASP A 125 -20.81 18.13 -23.48
N PRO A 126 -20.62 17.34 -22.40
CA PRO A 126 -20.07 17.81 -21.11
C PRO A 126 -18.69 18.43 -21.19
N TYR A 127 -17.94 18.13 -22.25
CA TYR A 127 -16.60 18.63 -22.48
C TYR A 127 -16.58 19.80 -23.47
N ASN A 128 -17.71 20.15 -24.09
CA ASN A 128 -17.82 21.28 -25.00
C ASN A 128 -18.90 22.26 -24.55
N GLN A 129 -18.83 22.68 -23.28
CA GLN A 129 -19.75 23.68 -22.71
C GLN A 129 -21.24 23.33 -22.88
N CYS A 130 -21.57 22.04 -22.83
CA CYS A 130 -22.92 21.54 -23.07
C CYS A 130 -23.51 21.93 -24.44
N GLU A 131 -22.67 22.20 -25.43
CA GLU A 131 -23.11 22.42 -26.81
C GLU A 131 -23.51 21.11 -27.49
N PHE A 132 -24.42 21.20 -28.44
CA PHE A 132 -24.74 20.06 -29.30
C PHE A 132 -23.61 19.85 -30.31
N PRO A 133 -23.07 18.62 -30.44
CA PRO A 133 -22.11 18.32 -31.49
C PRO A 133 -22.78 18.46 -32.87
N ALA A 134 -21.96 18.71 -33.90
CA ALA A 134 -22.46 18.86 -35.27
C ALA A 134 -23.11 17.56 -35.78
N CYS A 135 -24.28 17.71 -36.42
CA CYS A 135 -25.08 16.59 -36.94
C CYS A 135 -24.39 15.73 -38.02
N GLY A 136 -23.38 16.28 -38.70
CA GLY A 136 -22.65 15.61 -39.78
C GLY A 136 -21.42 14.82 -39.34
N GLN A 137 -21.07 14.82 -38.05
CA GLN A 137 -19.93 14.05 -37.56
C GLN A 137 -20.34 12.58 -37.45
N PRO A 138 -19.75 11.65 -38.23
CA PRO A 138 -19.91 10.24 -37.95
C PRO A 138 -19.26 10.00 -36.58
N LYS A 139 -20.07 9.80 -35.53
CA LYS A 139 -19.53 9.16 -34.33
C LYS A 139 -18.94 7.84 -34.81
N LYS A 140 -17.63 7.66 -34.69
CA LYS A 140 -17.00 6.36 -34.81
C LYS A 140 -17.58 5.54 -33.66
N GLU A 141 -18.61 4.78 -33.94
CA GLU A 141 -19.16 3.87 -32.94
C GLU A 141 -18.16 2.72 -32.81
N PRO A 142 -17.74 2.39 -31.59
CA PRO A 142 -16.82 1.28 -31.39
C PRO A 142 -17.48 0.01 -31.92
N MET A 143 -16.87 -0.65 -32.89
CA MET A 143 -17.35 -1.93 -33.38
C MET A 143 -16.88 -3.07 -32.46
N MET A 144 -17.66 -4.13 -32.37
CA MET A 144 -17.28 -5.33 -31.63
C MET A 144 -16.20 -6.09 -32.42
N CYS A 145 -15.00 -6.16 -31.85
CA CYS A 145 -13.88 -6.92 -32.41
C CYS A 145 -13.72 -8.25 -31.70
N THR A 146 -13.04 -9.20 -32.35
CA THR A 146 -12.50 -10.38 -31.67
C THR A 146 -11.43 -9.96 -30.66
N GLN A 147 -11.29 -10.69 -29.55
CA GLN A 147 -10.30 -10.42 -28.50
C GLN A 147 -8.90 -10.96 -28.84
N GLU A 148 -8.54 -10.93 -30.13
CA GLU A 148 -7.26 -11.42 -30.60
C GLU A 148 -6.13 -10.45 -30.24
N VAL A 149 -4.96 -11.01 -29.98
CA VAL A 149 -3.73 -10.27 -29.72
C VAL A 149 -2.67 -10.62 -30.76
N LYS A 150 -1.83 -9.65 -31.12
CA LYS A 150 -0.67 -9.83 -31.99
C LYS A 150 0.59 -9.54 -31.18
N MET A 151 1.55 -10.45 -31.21
CA MET A 151 2.87 -10.26 -30.60
C MET A 151 3.73 -9.38 -31.51
N CYS A 152 4.39 -8.39 -30.91
CA CYS A 152 5.32 -7.47 -31.54
C CYS A 152 6.76 -8.01 -31.46
N ALA A 153 7.68 -7.41 -32.22
CA ALA A 153 9.08 -7.87 -32.30
C ALA A 153 9.84 -7.69 -30.99
N ASP A 154 9.44 -6.73 -30.17
CA ASP A 154 9.94 -6.48 -28.81
C ASP A 154 9.36 -7.44 -27.76
N GLY A 155 8.47 -8.35 -28.17
CA GLY A 155 7.76 -9.28 -27.28
C GLY A 155 6.50 -8.70 -26.62
N SER A 156 6.14 -7.44 -26.89
CA SER A 156 4.88 -6.87 -26.41
C SER A 156 3.66 -7.44 -27.18
N TYR A 157 2.44 -7.17 -26.70
CA TYR A 157 1.21 -7.61 -27.35
C TYR A 157 0.28 -6.43 -27.62
N VAL A 158 -0.30 -6.39 -28.82
CA VAL A 158 -1.28 -5.38 -29.23
C VAL A 158 -2.62 -6.03 -29.57
N GLY A 159 -3.72 -5.37 -29.20
CA GLY A 159 -5.09 -5.79 -29.52
C GLY A 159 -5.67 -5.08 -30.74
N ARG A 160 -6.89 -5.45 -31.12
CA ARG A 160 -7.68 -4.80 -32.17
C ARG A 160 -8.30 -3.50 -31.68
N ASP A 161 -8.29 -2.46 -32.52
CA ASP A 161 -8.89 -1.15 -32.25
C ASP A 161 -10.33 -1.08 -32.80
N SER A 162 -11.30 -0.92 -31.89
CA SER A 162 -12.73 -0.83 -32.20
C SER A 162 -13.12 0.44 -32.98
N TYR A 163 -12.24 1.43 -33.05
CA TYR A 163 -12.44 2.68 -33.80
C TYR A 163 -11.68 2.70 -35.14
N ASN A 164 -10.91 1.65 -35.44
CA ASN A 164 -10.11 1.53 -36.65
C ASN A 164 -10.37 0.20 -37.38
N ASN A 165 -11.63 -0.11 -37.64
CA ASN A 165 -12.06 -1.31 -38.38
C ASN A 165 -11.48 -2.63 -37.82
N CYS A 166 -11.32 -2.72 -36.49
CA CYS A 166 -10.68 -3.84 -35.81
C CYS A 166 -9.24 -4.13 -36.27
N ALA A 167 -8.53 -3.16 -36.86
CA ALA A 167 -7.11 -3.30 -37.14
C ALA A 167 -6.32 -3.46 -35.84
N PHE A 168 -5.21 -4.22 -35.86
CA PHE A 168 -4.30 -4.26 -34.72
C PHE A 168 -3.70 -2.87 -34.47
N SER A 169 -3.62 -2.49 -33.20
CA SER A 169 -2.90 -1.28 -32.79
C SER A 169 -1.43 -1.37 -33.25
N PRO A 170 -0.78 -0.23 -33.57
CA PRO A 170 0.64 -0.24 -33.89
C PRO A 170 1.44 -0.80 -32.71
N CYS A 171 2.49 -1.57 -33.01
CA CYS A 171 3.44 -1.98 -31.99
C CYS A 171 4.10 -0.74 -31.37
N PRO A 172 4.39 -0.74 -30.07
CA PRO A 172 5.20 0.32 -29.49
C PRO A 172 6.51 0.40 -30.27
N GLU A 173 6.95 1.61 -30.58
CA GLU A 173 8.29 1.85 -31.10
C GLU A 173 9.25 1.60 -29.94
N GLY A 174 9.59 0.33 -29.73
CA GLY A 174 10.68 -0.02 -28.84
C GLY A 174 11.94 0.64 -29.40
N GLU A 175 12.66 1.37 -28.56
CA GLU A 175 14.05 1.71 -28.85
C GLU A 175 14.77 0.39 -29.10
N SER A 176 14.98 0.05 -30.37
CA SER A 176 15.82 -1.06 -30.77
C SER A 176 17.28 -0.68 -30.53
N ASN A 177 17.63 -0.47 -29.26
CA ASN A 177 18.98 -0.30 -28.78
C ASN A 177 19.16 -1.30 -27.64
N LEU A 178 19.71 -2.46 -27.99
CA LEU A 178 20.69 -3.18 -27.17
C LEU A 178 21.27 -4.31 -28.05
N ASN A 179 22.40 -3.94 -28.69
CA ASN A 179 23.55 -4.73 -29.15
C ASN A 179 23.34 -6.17 -29.64
#